data_AF-A0A149V5V8-F1
#
_entry.id   AF-A0A149V5V8-F1
#
_cell.length_a   1.000
_cell.length_b   1.000
_cell.length_c   1.000
_cell.angle_alpha   90.00
_cell.angle_beta   90.00
_cell.angle_gamma   90.00
#
_symmetry.space_group_name_H-M   'P 1'
#
loop_
_entity.id
_entity.type
_entity.pdbx_description
1 polymer ?
#
loop_
_entity_poly.entity_id
_entity_poly.type
_entity_poly.pdbx_seq_one_letter_code
_entity_poly.pdbx_strand_id
1 'polypeptide(L)'
;MRDAIVNALWNNYSRVLDIRVGADPGDFILWTAIDIRRQFENPPPPAASHLCIALLVLEGAIKTIASGNWDGFIEAAIHRLGGSIPGILQVVVDPDQLRDPPGQARLLKFHGCIIHAEQDEGRYRRFLTGSHTQIAMWPNNPDFAAMRNEVLGIATNRKTMVLGLSIQDMNLQGVFAAATGINKWPWPCAPDAPGHVFCEDQITQGQRDVLRIVYGDEYNGNVSAINAASHMRAWGEQVLVALVLKTVADKLNCLMGLALDASGRGALLAPLTASVNALRDQMADGALVDNVDQSRTPAVNTGIALWSRAMSVFRGGQLQHDPAAYEPISPNTIGLLATDQNARASRLGHLAIVLALLEYGRSTAQWSLASPANDDLSAGVASLQACRDGAPARPVFLVKSASEAIRLQADDAYTNDNALVIHSDDTWHLTMASRSSRSPSSAPGRTGSLAPSHVSVESLLQASSDIDELRAAFAAEVML
;
A
#
# COMPACT_ATOMS: atom_id res chain seq x y z
N MET A 1 35.22 -17.68 -1.68
CA MET A 1 35.02 -18.84 -0.78
C MET A 1 33.82 -18.63 0.16
N ARG A 2 33.72 -17.49 0.86
CA ARG A 2 32.55 -17.14 1.69
C ARG A 2 31.23 -17.21 0.92
N ASP A 3 31.14 -16.59 -0.26
CA ASP A 3 29.89 -16.58 -1.04
C ASP A 3 29.50 -17.97 -1.56
N ALA A 4 30.49 -18.81 -1.89
CA ALA A 4 30.25 -20.19 -2.29
C ALA A 4 29.71 -21.04 -1.13
N ILE A 5 30.23 -20.83 0.09
CA ILE A 5 29.75 -21.49 1.31
C ILE A 5 28.36 -20.97 1.68
N VAL A 6 28.15 -19.64 1.64
CA VAL A 6 26.84 -19.02 1.91
C VAL A 6 25.80 -19.53 0.93
N ASN A 7 26.08 -19.54 -0.37
CA ASN A 7 25.14 -20.03 -1.38
C ASN A 7 24.84 -21.54 -1.24
N ALA A 8 25.84 -22.35 -0.87
CA ALA A 8 25.64 -23.78 -0.63
C ALA A 8 24.78 -24.04 0.63
N LEU A 9 24.97 -23.24 1.69
CA LEU A 9 24.21 -23.36 2.94
C LEU A 9 22.82 -22.72 2.85
N TRP A 10 22.65 -21.65 2.08
CA TRP A 10 21.38 -20.94 1.89
C TRP A 10 20.31 -21.89 1.37
N ASN A 11 20.66 -22.71 0.39
CA ASN A 11 19.78 -23.73 -0.18
C ASN A 11 19.66 -25.00 0.67
N ASN A 12 20.24 -25.04 1.88
CA ASN A 12 20.26 -26.18 2.79
C ASN A 12 20.05 -25.78 4.27
N TYR A 13 19.57 -24.57 4.55
CA TYR A 13 19.52 -24.04 5.92
C TYR A 13 18.74 -24.96 6.87
N SER A 14 17.59 -25.50 6.44
CA SER A 14 16.77 -26.40 7.27
C SER A 14 17.51 -27.68 7.65
N ARG A 15 18.42 -28.17 6.80
CA ARG A 15 19.27 -29.34 7.10
C ARG A 15 20.38 -29.00 8.09
N VAL A 16 20.93 -27.79 8.03
CA VAL A 16 21.88 -27.31 9.04
C VAL A 16 21.19 -27.18 10.39
N LEU A 17 19.97 -26.65 10.42
CA LEU A 17 19.16 -26.55 11.63
C LEU A 17 18.74 -27.92 12.20
N ASP A 18 18.80 -28.99 11.41
CA ASP A 18 18.41 -30.35 11.83
C ASP A 18 19.58 -31.18 12.35
N ILE A 19 20.79 -30.62 12.43
CA ILE A 19 21.95 -31.29 13.01
C ILE A 19 21.65 -31.59 14.49
N ARG A 20 21.70 -32.88 14.87
CA ARG A 20 21.49 -33.33 16.24
C ARG A 20 22.78 -33.18 17.06
N VAL A 21 22.66 -32.56 18.23
CA VAL A 21 23.76 -32.38 19.20
C VAL A 21 23.42 -33.17 20.45
N GLY A 22 24.03 -34.36 20.60
CA GLY A 22 23.84 -35.20 21.77
C GLY A 22 22.37 -35.46 22.13
N ALA A 23 21.99 -35.13 23.37
CA ALA A 23 20.64 -35.27 23.89
C ALA A 23 19.84 -33.94 23.89
N ASP A 24 20.36 -32.90 23.24
CA ASP A 24 19.73 -31.59 23.24
C ASP A 24 18.42 -31.57 22.43
N PRO A 25 17.51 -30.62 22.72
CA PRO A 25 16.24 -30.48 22.01
C PRO A 25 16.39 -30.33 20.50
N GLY A 26 15.33 -30.68 19.75
CA GLY A 26 15.36 -30.70 18.30
C GLY A 26 15.59 -29.34 17.63
N ASP A 27 15.38 -28.24 18.36
CA ASP A 27 15.59 -26.86 17.95
C ASP A 27 16.92 -26.26 18.48
N PHE A 28 17.79 -27.06 19.12
CA PHE A 28 19.00 -26.59 19.79
C PHE A 28 19.89 -25.72 18.89
N ILE A 29 20.08 -26.11 17.62
CA ILE A 29 20.89 -25.33 16.68
C ILE A 29 20.29 -23.93 16.49
N LEU A 30 18.99 -23.82 16.33
CA LEU A 30 18.29 -22.54 16.11
C LEU A 30 18.27 -21.68 17.39
N TRP A 31 17.84 -22.27 18.51
CA TRP A 31 17.57 -21.53 19.75
C TRP A 31 18.82 -21.25 20.58
N THR A 32 19.73 -22.22 20.67
CA THR A 32 20.87 -22.16 21.60
C THR A 32 22.19 -21.92 20.88
N ALA A 33 22.49 -22.66 19.80
CA ALA A 33 23.80 -22.56 19.14
C ALA A 33 23.93 -21.29 18.29
N ILE A 34 22.93 -20.99 17.45
CA ILE A 34 22.87 -19.75 16.66
C ILE A 34 22.39 -18.58 17.54
N ASP A 35 21.54 -18.88 18.52
CA ASP A 35 20.82 -17.90 19.33
C ASP A 35 20.12 -16.87 18.45
N ILE A 36 19.14 -17.35 17.66
CA ILE A 36 18.44 -16.54 16.66
C ILE A 36 17.79 -15.29 17.26
N ARG A 37 17.48 -15.27 18.56
CA ARG A 37 16.98 -14.10 19.29
C ARG A 37 17.94 -12.91 19.18
N ARG A 38 19.25 -13.14 19.38
CA ARG A 38 20.27 -12.08 19.27
C ARG A 38 20.33 -11.45 17.89
N GLN A 39 19.99 -12.20 16.84
CA GLN A 39 19.92 -11.66 15.49
C GLN A 39 18.72 -10.71 15.29
N PHE A 40 17.69 -10.81 16.15
CA PHE A 40 16.47 -10.02 16.10
C PHE A 40 16.30 -9.06 17.30
N GLU A 41 17.30 -8.93 18.17
CA GLU A 41 17.28 -7.98 19.30
C GLU A 41 17.30 -6.51 18.81
N ASN A 42 18.02 -6.24 17.73
CA ASN A 42 18.09 -4.93 17.07
C ASN A 42 17.89 -5.07 15.56
N PRO A 43 16.67 -5.44 15.12
CA PRO A 43 16.42 -5.72 13.72
C PRO A 43 16.45 -4.42 12.91
N PRO A 44 16.86 -4.45 11.63
CA PRO A 44 16.78 -3.28 10.77
C PRO A 44 15.32 -2.81 10.63
N PRO A 45 15.09 -1.54 10.23
CA PRO A 45 13.74 -1.07 9.93
C PRO A 45 13.06 -1.92 8.84
N PRO A 46 11.71 -2.01 8.83
CA PRO A 46 11.00 -2.76 7.80
C PRO A 46 11.30 -2.22 6.39
N ALA A 47 11.77 -3.11 5.52
CA ALA A 47 12.02 -2.83 4.11
C ALA A 47 10.73 -2.59 3.29
N ALA A 48 10.87 -2.11 2.05
CA ALA A 48 9.80 -1.82 1.09
C ALA A 48 8.71 -2.89 1.04
N SER A 49 9.08 -4.17 0.94
CA SER A 49 8.11 -5.27 0.89
C SER A 49 7.19 -5.32 2.12
N HIS A 50 7.74 -5.15 3.32
CA HIS A 50 6.97 -5.14 4.56
C HIS A 50 6.08 -3.90 4.65
N LEU A 51 6.61 -2.73 4.27
CA LEU A 51 5.85 -1.48 4.22
C LEU A 51 4.68 -1.59 3.24
N CYS A 52 4.89 -2.13 2.04
CA CYS A 52 3.83 -2.31 1.05
C CYS A 52 2.76 -3.32 1.52
N ILE A 53 3.13 -4.40 2.19
CA ILE A 53 2.15 -5.31 2.82
C ILE A 53 1.32 -4.55 3.87
N ALA A 54 1.96 -3.72 4.70
CA ALA A 54 1.26 -2.91 5.69
C ALA A 54 0.32 -1.89 5.05
N LEU A 55 0.74 -1.20 3.99
CA LEU A 55 -0.11 -0.30 3.20
C LEU A 55 -1.33 -1.03 2.63
N LEU A 56 -1.14 -2.21 2.04
CA LEU A 56 -2.24 -3.01 1.49
C LEU A 56 -3.21 -3.51 2.58
N VAL A 57 -2.74 -3.76 3.79
CA VAL A 57 -3.59 -4.07 4.96
C VAL A 57 -4.39 -2.85 5.40
N LEU A 58 -3.75 -1.67 5.52
CA LEU A 58 -4.40 -0.42 5.90
C LEU A 58 -5.42 0.05 4.86
N GLU A 59 -5.14 -0.20 3.58
CA GLU A 59 -6.10 -0.04 2.48
C GLU A 59 -7.10 -1.20 2.40
N GLY A 60 -7.05 -2.19 3.28
CA GLY A 60 -7.98 -3.32 3.28
C GLY A 60 -7.96 -4.21 2.05
N ALA A 61 -6.95 -4.08 1.19
CA ALA A 61 -6.73 -4.95 0.03
C ALA A 61 -6.27 -6.35 0.47
N ILE A 62 -5.53 -6.43 1.58
CA ILE A 62 -5.11 -7.69 2.21
C ILE A 62 -5.80 -7.83 3.56
N LYS A 63 -6.45 -8.99 3.77
CA LYS A 63 -7.12 -9.35 5.03
C LYS A 63 -6.49 -10.56 5.72
N THR A 64 -5.67 -11.32 5.01
CA THR A 64 -5.04 -12.52 5.57
C THR A 64 -3.68 -12.73 4.93
N ILE A 65 -2.69 -13.00 5.76
CA ILE A 65 -1.30 -13.27 5.39
C ILE A 65 -0.89 -14.56 6.09
N ALA A 66 -0.31 -15.50 5.35
CA ALA A 66 0.33 -16.68 5.93
C ALA A 66 1.84 -16.57 5.70
N SER A 67 2.61 -16.63 6.78
CA SER A 67 4.07 -16.46 6.76
C SER A 67 4.79 -17.58 7.50
N GLY A 68 5.82 -18.12 6.86
CA GLY A 68 6.79 -19.02 7.48
C GLY A 68 7.98 -18.29 8.13
N ASN A 69 8.03 -16.95 8.02
CA ASN A 69 9.12 -16.18 8.61
C ASN A 69 8.94 -16.02 10.12
N TRP A 70 10.03 -16.15 10.87
CA TRP A 70 10.02 -15.97 12.33
C TRP A 70 10.11 -14.50 12.77
N ASP A 71 10.66 -13.63 11.92
CA ASP A 71 10.88 -12.20 12.18
C ASP A 71 9.58 -11.41 12.38
N GLY A 72 9.65 -10.22 12.99
CA GLY A 72 8.49 -9.35 13.20
C GLY A 72 8.35 -8.17 12.24
N PHE A 73 8.90 -8.24 11.02
CA PHE A 73 8.96 -7.05 10.16
C PHE A 73 7.59 -6.57 9.66
N ILE A 74 6.64 -7.46 9.43
CA ILE A 74 5.27 -7.08 9.02
C ILE A 74 4.56 -6.40 10.20
N GLU A 75 4.70 -6.96 11.40
CA GLU A 75 4.17 -6.41 12.65
C GLU A 75 4.74 -5.01 12.91
N ALA A 76 6.06 -4.84 12.77
CA ALA A 76 6.73 -3.55 12.92
C ALA A 76 6.31 -2.54 11.85
N ALA A 77 6.10 -2.97 10.60
CA ALA A 77 5.59 -2.11 9.52
C ALA A 77 4.16 -1.63 9.81
N ILE A 78 3.27 -2.52 10.27
CA ILE A 78 1.91 -2.15 10.68
C ILE A 78 1.94 -1.21 11.88
N HIS A 79 2.78 -1.49 12.88
CA HIS A 79 2.91 -0.62 14.05
C HIS A 79 3.34 0.80 13.66
N ARG A 80 4.36 0.91 12.79
CA ARG A 80 4.88 2.17 12.27
C ARG A 80 3.82 2.94 11.48
N LEU A 81 3.16 2.29 10.52
CA LEU A 81 2.25 2.97 9.60
C LEU A 81 0.85 3.15 10.19
N GLY A 82 0.43 2.30 11.12
CA GLY A 82 -0.90 2.33 11.74
C GLY A 82 -1.01 3.19 13.00
N GLY A 83 0.05 3.91 13.39
CA GLY A 83 0.05 4.81 14.56
C GLY A 83 -0.27 4.09 15.88
N SER A 84 0.18 2.84 16.03
CA SER A 84 -0.09 1.99 17.20
C SER A 84 -1.58 1.74 17.52
N ILE A 85 -2.48 1.93 16.55
CA ILE A 85 -3.92 1.68 16.73
C ILE A 85 -4.17 0.16 16.90
N PRO A 86 -4.80 -0.28 18.01
CA PRO A 86 -5.09 -1.69 18.23
C PRO A 86 -6.12 -2.21 17.23
N GLY A 87 -6.03 -3.51 16.91
CA GLY A 87 -7.01 -4.18 16.05
C GLY A 87 -6.76 -4.05 14.54
N ILE A 88 -5.67 -3.42 14.09
CA ILE A 88 -5.30 -3.45 12.66
C ILE A 88 -4.86 -4.87 12.25
N LEU A 89 -3.93 -5.46 12.99
CA LEU A 89 -3.39 -6.79 12.71
C LEU A 89 -3.58 -7.73 13.90
N GLN A 90 -4.23 -8.86 13.66
CA GLN A 90 -4.23 -10.00 14.58
C GLN A 90 -3.06 -10.91 14.21
N VAL A 91 -2.06 -11.01 15.09
CA VAL A 91 -0.92 -11.92 14.92
C VAL A 91 -1.26 -13.24 15.60
N VAL A 92 -1.21 -14.34 14.86
CA VAL A 92 -1.50 -15.68 15.35
C VAL A 92 -0.24 -16.53 15.23
N VAL A 93 0.29 -16.92 16.39
CA VAL A 93 1.44 -17.81 16.56
C VAL A 93 0.97 -19.08 17.27
N ASP A 94 0.30 -18.90 18.40
CA ASP A 94 -0.40 -19.94 19.14
C ASP A 94 -1.83 -20.05 18.60
N PRO A 95 -2.31 -21.24 18.20
CA PRO A 95 -3.68 -21.38 17.70
C PRO A 95 -4.76 -20.93 18.69
N ASP A 96 -4.48 -20.86 19.99
CA ASP A 96 -5.43 -20.31 20.95
C ASP A 96 -5.77 -18.83 20.67
N GLN A 97 -4.86 -18.08 20.04
CA GLN A 97 -5.06 -16.68 19.62
C GLN A 97 -6.10 -16.54 18.49
N LEU A 98 -6.49 -17.64 17.83
CA LEU A 98 -7.61 -17.62 16.88
C LEU A 98 -8.96 -17.33 17.56
N ARG A 99 -9.04 -17.49 18.89
CA ARG A 99 -10.23 -17.18 19.68
C ARG A 99 -10.30 -15.71 20.11
N ASP A 100 -9.21 -14.96 19.93
CA ASP A 100 -9.18 -13.53 20.23
C ASP A 100 -10.02 -12.73 19.22
N PRO A 101 -10.48 -11.51 19.57
CA PRO A 101 -11.16 -10.63 18.64
C PRO A 101 -10.37 -10.46 17.34
N PRO A 102 -11.01 -10.62 16.17
CA PRO A 102 -10.31 -10.50 14.90
C PRO A 102 -9.84 -9.07 14.67
N GLY A 103 -8.62 -8.92 14.15
CA GLY A 103 -8.13 -7.67 13.60
C GLY A 103 -8.72 -7.40 12.21
N GLN A 104 -8.46 -6.21 11.65
CA GLN A 104 -8.82 -5.88 10.28
C GLN A 104 -8.13 -6.82 9.27
N ALA A 105 -6.91 -7.25 9.57
CA ALA A 105 -6.22 -8.32 8.90
C ALA A 105 -5.66 -9.33 9.91
N ARG A 106 -5.35 -10.54 9.42
CA ARG A 106 -4.74 -11.62 10.20
C ARG A 106 -3.40 -12.02 9.61
N LEU A 107 -2.38 -12.12 10.46
CA LEU A 107 -1.06 -12.69 10.14
C LEU A 107 -0.92 -14.05 10.83
N LEU A 108 -0.95 -15.12 10.05
CA LEU A 108 -0.74 -16.49 10.48
C LEU A 108 0.77 -16.82 10.39
N LYS A 109 1.44 -16.90 11.55
CA LYS A 109 2.87 -17.23 11.64
C LYS A 109 3.04 -18.72 11.84
N PHE A 110 2.83 -19.49 10.78
CA PHE A 110 2.68 -20.94 10.86
C PHE A 110 3.98 -21.69 11.17
N HIS A 111 5.13 -21.03 11.11
CA HIS A 111 6.43 -21.54 11.58
C HIS A 111 6.89 -20.93 12.91
N GLY A 112 6.01 -20.22 13.62
CA GLY A 112 6.33 -19.58 14.89
C GLY A 112 6.81 -18.13 14.73
N CYS A 113 7.14 -17.50 15.85
CA CYS A 113 7.56 -16.09 15.90
C CYS A 113 8.64 -15.92 16.97
N ILE A 114 9.80 -15.37 16.56
CA ILE A 114 10.92 -15.23 17.49
C ILE A 114 10.64 -14.22 18.60
N ILE A 115 9.94 -13.13 18.26
CA ILE A 115 9.57 -12.08 19.22
C ILE A 115 8.65 -12.65 20.31
N HIS A 116 7.65 -13.44 19.93
CA HIS A 116 6.75 -14.07 20.91
C HIS A 116 7.48 -15.14 21.74
N ALA A 117 8.35 -15.93 21.11
CA ALA A 117 9.17 -16.93 21.80
C ALA A 117 10.16 -16.29 22.78
N GLU A 118 10.69 -15.11 22.50
CA GLU A 118 11.54 -14.37 23.43
C GLU A 118 10.75 -13.80 24.61
N GLN A 119 9.54 -13.28 24.37
CA GLN A 119 8.66 -12.75 25.42
C GLN A 119 8.13 -13.83 26.36
N ASP A 120 7.78 -15.00 25.83
CA ASP A 120 7.30 -16.15 26.60
C ASP A 120 7.78 -17.46 25.95
N GLU A 121 8.99 -17.87 26.33
CA GLU A 121 9.65 -19.07 25.83
C GLU A 121 8.81 -20.33 26.10
N GLY A 122 8.25 -20.44 27.31
CA GLY A 122 7.49 -21.62 27.73
C GLY A 122 6.25 -21.85 26.88
N ARG A 123 5.63 -20.78 26.37
CA ARG A 123 4.45 -20.86 25.52
C ARG A 123 4.76 -20.96 24.03
N TYR A 124 5.66 -20.14 23.52
CA TYR A 124 5.79 -19.93 22.07
C TYR A 124 6.99 -20.63 21.42
N ARG A 125 8.04 -20.99 22.17
CA ARG A 125 9.23 -21.66 21.59
C ARG A 125 8.87 -22.97 20.89
N ARG A 126 7.90 -23.71 21.42
CA ARG A 126 7.41 -24.97 20.83
C ARG A 126 6.84 -24.83 19.40
N PHE A 127 6.43 -23.62 19.01
CA PHE A 127 5.90 -23.37 17.67
C PHE A 127 6.99 -23.02 16.65
N LEU A 128 8.23 -22.79 17.07
CA LEU A 128 9.35 -22.51 16.16
C LEU A 128 9.64 -23.74 15.31
N THR A 129 9.41 -23.60 14.01
CA THR A 129 9.62 -24.64 13.00
C THR A 129 10.69 -24.15 12.03
N GLY A 130 11.85 -24.81 12.01
CA GLY A 130 12.91 -24.48 11.05
C GLY A 130 13.81 -25.62 10.62
N SER A 131 13.95 -26.65 11.43
CA SER A 131 14.68 -27.85 11.06
C SER A 131 13.93 -28.64 9.98
N HIS A 132 14.67 -29.40 9.16
CA HIS A 132 14.07 -30.25 8.14
C HIS A 132 13.04 -31.24 8.73
N THR A 133 13.37 -31.90 9.85
CA THR A 133 12.44 -32.79 10.57
C THR A 133 11.20 -32.03 11.05
N GLN A 134 11.35 -30.84 11.63
CA GLN A 134 10.20 -30.04 12.09
C GLN A 134 9.27 -29.66 10.94
N ILE A 135 9.83 -29.20 9.82
CA ILE A 135 9.06 -28.84 8.61
C ILE A 135 8.32 -30.07 8.07
N ALA A 136 8.99 -31.22 7.97
CA ALA A 136 8.38 -32.45 7.49
C ALA A 136 7.26 -32.98 8.39
N MET A 137 7.39 -32.79 9.72
CA MET A 137 6.41 -33.22 10.71
C MET A 137 5.27 -32.23 10.93
N TRP A 138 5.45 -30.96 10.54
CA TRP A 138 4.46 -29.89 10.72
C TRP A 138 3.03 -30.27 10.27
N PRO A 139 2.82 -30.91 9.09
CA PRO A 139 1.47 -31.32 8.66
C PRO A 139 0.78 -32.30 9.60
N ASN A 140 1.54 -33.07 10.40
CA ASN A 140 1.04 -34.12 11.30
C ASN A 140 1.12 -33.75 12.78
N ASN A 141 1.69 -32.59 13.11
CA ASN A 141 1.80 -32.15 14.50
C ASN A 141 0.43 -31.63 15.01
N PRO A 142 -0.12 -32.20 16.11
CA PRO A 142 -1.41 -31.79 16.65
C PRO A 142 -1.42 -30.34 17.17
N ASP A 143 -0.28 -29.82 17.64
CA ASP A 143 -0.17 -28.44 18.14
C ASP A 143 -0.46 -27.41 17.05
N PHE A 144 -0.26 -27.76 15.78
CA PHE A 144 -0.53 -26.88 14.64
C PHE A 144 -1.87 -27.17 13.97
N ALA A 145 -2.72 -28.06 14.50
CA ALA A 145 -3.92 -28.51 13.78
C ALA A 145 -4.87 -27.36 13.41
N ALA A 146 -5.15 -26.45 14.35
CA ALA A 146 -6.01 -25.30 14.08
C ALA A 146 -5.36 -24.28 13.14
N MET A 147 -4.06 -23.98 13.31
CA MET A 147 -3.30 -23.14 12.38
C MET A 147 -3.29 -23.71 10.96
N ARG A 148 -3.04 -25.02 10.82
CA ARG A 148 -3.06 -25.74 9.55
C ARG A 148 -4.43 -25.65 8.88
N ASN A 149 -5.52 -25.76 9.63
CA ASN A 149 -6.87 -25.61 9.10
C ASN A 149 -7.12 -24.21 8.54
N GLU A 150 -6.59 -23.16 9.18
CA GLU A 150 -6.69 -21.78 8.66
C GLU A 150 -5.90 -21.62 7.35
N VAL A 151 -4.64 -22.08 7.31
CA VAL A 151 -3.80 -22.01 6.09
C VAL A 151 -4.42 -22.85 4.96
N LEU A 152 -4.95 -24.02 5.27
CA LEU A 152 -5.70 -24.87 4.34
C LEU A 152 -6.95 -24.15 3.81
N GLY A 153 -7.69 -23.48 4.69
CA GLY A 153 -8.87 -22.68 4.32
C GLY A 153 -8.53 -21.56 3.34
N ILE A 154 -7.38 -20.89 3.51
CA ILE A 154 -6.87 -19.89 2.56
C ILE A 154 -6.57 -20.54 1.21
N ALA A 155 -5.75 -21.60 1.19
CA ALA A 155 -5.36 -22.29 -0.05
C ALA A 155 -6.56 -22.82 -0.84
N THR A 156 -7.62 -23.23 -0.14
CA THR A 156 -8.86 -23.78 -0.72
C THR A 156 -9.77 -22.69 -1.29
N ASN A 157 -9.89 -21.54 -0.61
CA ASN A 157 -10.99 -20.59 -0.88
C ASN A 157 -10.53 -19.20 -1.34
N ARG A 158 -9.22 -18.92 -1.35
CA ARG A 158 -8.68 -17.59 -1.66
C ARG A 158 -7.64 -17.67 -2.75
N LYS A 159 -7.77 -16.79 -3.75
CA LYS A 159 -6.69 -16.54 -4.70
C LYS A 159 -5.49 -15.98 -3.94
N THR A 160 -4.31 -16.55 -4.19
CA THR A 160 -3.12 -16.26 -3.39
C THR A 160 -1.98 -15.81 -4.27
N MET A 161 -1.35 -14.70 -3.88
CA MET A 161 -0.04 -14.32 -4.39
C MET A 161 1.02 -14.86 -3.44
N VAL A 162 2.01 -15.53 -4.01
CA VAL A 162 3.07 -16.22 -3.27
C VAL A 162 4.39 -15.48 -3.51
N LEU A 163 5.03 -15.06 -2.42
CA LEU A 163 6.28 -14.30 -2.42
C LEU A 163 7.36 -15.12 -1.71
N GLY A 164 8.50 -15.34 -2.37
CA GLY A 164 9.67 -15.97 -1.74
C GLY A 164 9.52 -17.46 -1.37
N LEU A 165 8.63 -18.20 -2.04
CA LEU A 165 8.44 -19.64 -1.77
C LEU A 165 9.68 -20.42 -2.20
N SER A 166 10.31 -21.09 -1.24
CA SER A 166 11.52 -21.88 -1.48
C SER A 166 11.17 -23.31 -1.87
N ILE A 167 12.13 -24.00 -2.52
CA ILE A 167 12.01 -25.42 -2.91
C ILE A 167 11.82 -26.36 -1.68
N GLN A 168 12.02 -25.87 -0.45
CA GLN A 168 11.97 -26.67 0.78
C GLN A 168 10.60 -26.71 1.48
N ASP A 169 9.58 -26.05 0.92
CA ASP A 169 8.23 -25.94 1.47
C ASP A 169 7.37 -27.21 1.21
N MET A 170 7.95 -28.38 1.47
CA MET A 170 7.24 -29.67 1.34
C MET A 170 5.96 -29.71 2.20
N ASN A 171 5.97 -29.02 3.34
CA ASN A 171 4.78 -28.87 4.17
C ASN A 171 3.64 -28.13 3.45
N LEU A 172 3.95 -27.07 2.69
CA LEU A 172 2.95 -26.33 1.91
C LEU A 172 2.43 -27.15 0.73
N GLN A 173 3.25 -27.98 0.09
CA GLN A 173 2.76 -28.91 -0.94
C GLN A 173 1.68 -29.86 -0.37
N GLY A 174 1.88 -30.36 0.85
CA GLY A 174 0.87 -31.14 1.56
C GLY A 174 -0.42 -30.36 1.82
N VAL A 175 -0.31 -29.07 2.18
CA VAL A 175 -1.47 -28.19 2.36
C VAL A 175 -2.22 -27.98 1.04
N PHE A 176 -1.53 -27.70 -0.06
CA PHE A 176 -2.15 -27.53 -1.39
C PHE A 176 -2.81 -28.83 -1.88
N ALA A 177 -2.19 -29.98 -1.62
CA ALA A 177 -2.78 -31.29 -1.95
C ALA A 177 -4.07 -31.54 -1.17
N ALA A 178 -4.08 -31.25 0.13
CA ALA A 178 -5.27 -31.34 0.96
C ALA A 178 -6.35 -30.35 0.50
N ALA A 179 -5.98 -29.11 0.14
CA ALA A 179 -6.91 -28.09 -0.35
C ALA A 179 -7.60 -28.55 -1.63
N THR A 180 -6.83 -29.12 -2.56
CA THR A 180 -7.32 -29.66 -3.83
C THR A 180 -8.32 -30.79 -3.62
N GLY A 181 -8.07 -31.65 -2.62
CA GLY A 181 -9.00 -32.72 -2.24
C GLY A 181 -10.33 -32.23 -1.66
N ILE A 182 -10.37 -31.01 -1.10
CA ILE A 182 -11.58 -30.40 -0.52
C ILE A 182 -12.37 -29.64 -1.60
N ASN A 183 -11.71 -28.71 -2.29
CA ASN A 183 -12.31 -27.92 -3.36
C ASN A 183 -11.23 -27.56 -4.39
N LYS A 184 -11.25 -28.27 -5.52
CA LYS A 184 -10.28 -28.10 -6.59
C LYS A 184 -10.49 -26.78 -7.32
N TRP A 185 -9.41 -26.03 -7.55
CA TRP A 185 -9.45 -24.84 -8.41
C TRP A 185 -9.77 -25.24 -9.86
N PRO A 186 -10.80 -24.65 -10.49
CA PRO A 186 -11.11 -24.92 -11.89
C PRO A 186 -10.08 -24.29 -12.82
N TRP A 187 -10.01 -24.75 -14.06
CA TRP A 187 -9.27 -24.05 -15.12
C TRP A 187 -10.20 -23.79 -16.31
N PRO A 188 -10.32 -22.53 -16.80
CA PRO A 188 -9.81 -21.30 -16.19
C PRO A 188 -10.53 -20.95 -14.87
N CYS A 189 -9.85 -20.22 -13.98
CA CYS A 189 -10.45 -19.72 -12.73
C CYS A 189 -11.29 -18.47 -12.97
N ALA A 190 -12.52 -18.42 -12.46
CA ALA A 190 -13.39 -17.23 -12.50
C ALA A 190 -13.30 -16.40 -11.18
N PRO A 191 -13.46 -15.06 -11.23
CA PRO A 191 -13.25 -14.20 -12.41
C PRO A 191 -11.80 -14.29 -12.89
N ASP A 192 -11.47 -13.91 -14.12
CA ASP A 192 -10.17 -14.20 -14.80
C ASP A 192 -8.91 -13.84 -14.00
N ALA A 193 -8.45 -14.76 -13.16
CA ALA A 193 -7.15 -14.75 -12.48
C ALA A 193 -6.89 -16.15 -11.92
N PRO A 194 -5.67 -16.69 -12.01
CA PRO A 194 -5.36 -18.02 -11.50
C PRO A 194 -5.55 -18.11 -9.98
N GLY A 195 -5.71 -19.34 -9.47
CA GLY A 195 -5.82 -19.59 -8.03
C GLY A 195 -4.56 -19.17 -7.28
N HIS A 196 -3.38 -19.38 -7.86
CA HIS A 196 -2.10 -18.97 -7.30
C HIS A 196 -1.21 -18.27 -8.33
N VAL A 197 -0.55 -17.19 -7.89
CA VAL A 197 0.42 -16.41 -8.68
C VAL A 197 1.77 -16.41 -7.95
N PHE A 198 2.85 -16.65 -8.68
CA PHE A 198 4.22 -16.62 -8.18
C PHE A 198 4.99 -15.43 -8.76
N CYS A 199 5.73 -14.71 -7.91
CA CYS A 199 6.53 -13.54 -8.27
C CYS A 199 8.02 -13.89 -8.29
N GLU A 200 8.52 -14.36 -9.43
CA GLU A 200 9.91 -14.80 -9.63
C GLU A 200 10.36 -14.48 -11.06
N ASP A 201 11.67 -14.54 -11.38
CA ASP A 201 12.12 -14.44 -12.78
C ASP A 201 11.62 -15.64 -13.62
N GLN A 202 11.53 -16.83 -13.04
CA GLN A 202 11.01 -18.03 -13.67
C GLN A 202 10.28 -18.91 -12.67
N ILE A 203 9.21 -19.57 -13.10
CA ILE A 203 8.58 -20.61 -12.28
C ILE A 203 9.59 -21.74 -12.02
N THR A 204 9.88 -22.00 -10.75
CA THR A 204 10.80 -23.06 -10.32
C THR A 204 10.16 -24.44 -10.39
N GLN A 205 10.94 -25.51 -10.25
CA GLN A 205 10.39 -26.87 -10.27
C GLN A 205 9.37 -27.10 -9.15
N GLY A 206 9.66 -26.66 -7.92
CA GLY A 206 8.73 -26.80 -6.79
C GLY A 206 7.41 -26.05 -7.02
N GLN A 207 7.45 -24.87 -7.64
CA GLN A 207 6.24 -24.12 -8.00
C GLN A 207 5.44 -24.81 -9.11
N ARG A 208 6.11 -25.42 -10.11
CA ARG A 208 5.43 -26.27 -11.10
C ARG A 208 4.74 -27.47 -10.45
N ASP A 209 5.38 -28.08 -9.47
CA ASP A 209 4.81 -29.22 -8.75
C ASP A 209 3.57 -28.78 -7.94
N VAL A 210 3.59 -27.60 -7.30
CA VAL A 210 2.40 -27.00 -6.67
C VAL A 210 1.29 -26.77 -7.69
N LEU A 211 1.58 -26.18 -8.86
CA LEU A 211 0.58 -25.95 -9.90
C LEU A 211 -0.02 -27.25 -10.43
N ARG A 212 0.79 -28.30 -10.58
CA ARG A 212 0.33 -29.63 -10.96
C ARG A 212 -0.62 -30.21 -9.91
N ILE A 213 -0.32 -30.05 -8.63
CA ILE A 213 -1.20 -30.47 -7.53
C ILE A 213 -2.52 -29.70 -7.59
N VAL A 214 -2.47 -28.37 -7.67
CA VAL A 214 -3.64 -27.49 -7.60
C VAL A 214 -4.62 -27.71 -8.74
N TYR A 215 -4.13 -27.82 -9.98
CA TYR A 215 -4.99 -27.96 -11.16
C TYR A 215 -5.23 -29.43 -11.57
N GLY A 216 -4.48 -30.39 -11.01
CA GLY A 216 -4.65 -31.82 -11.26
C GLY A 216 -4.69 -32.15 -12.77
N ASP A 217 -5.73 -32.87 -13.20
CA ASP A 217 -5.91 -33.28 -14.60
C ASP A 217 -5.91 -32.13 -15.61
N GLU A 218 -6.37 -30.94 -15.22
CA GLU A 218 -6.37 -29.75 -16.08
C GLU A 218 -4.95 -29.26 -16.39
N TYR A 219 -3.98 -29.60 -15.53
CA TYR A 219 -2.61 -29.13 -15.69
C TYR A 219 -1.99 -29.66 -16.99
N ASN A 220 -2.08 -30.97 -17.24
CA ASN A 220 -1.36 -31.61 -18.35
C ASN A 220 -1.86 -31.13 -19.73
N GLY A 221 -3.15 -30.81 -19.85
CA GLY A 221 -3.73 -30.24 -21.08
C GLY A 221 -3.41 -28.76 -21.28
N ASN A 222 -3.05 -28.04 -20.21
CA ASN A 222 -2.97 -26.58 -20.20
C ASN A 222 -1.64 -26.03 -19.65
N VAL A 223 -0.57 -26.83 -19.57
CA VAL A 223 0.70 -26.50 -18.89
C VAL A 223 1.20 -25.10 -19.24
N SER A 224 1.28 -24.77 -20.53
CA SER A 224 1.80 -23.48 -20.99
C SER A 224 0.90 -22.32 -20.56
N ALA A 225 -0.42 -22.49 -20.64
CA ALA A 225 -1.38 -21.44 -20.32
C ALA A 225 -1.48 -21.21 -18.81
N ILE A 226 -1.47 -22.28 -18.01
CA ILE A 226 -1.44 -22.22 -16.54
C ILE A 226 -0.16 -21.56 -16.07
N ASN A 227 0.99 -22.01 -16.55
CA ASN A 227 2.27 -21.44 -16.14
C ASN A 227 2.36 -19.95 -16.52
N ALA A 228 1.92 -19.57 -17.71
CA ALA A 228 1.91 -18.16 -18.12
C ALA A 228 0.95 -17.30 -17.27
N ALA A 229 -0.25 -17.80 -16.97
CA ALA A 229 -1.21 -17.07 -16.14
C ALA A 229 -0.76 -16.94 -14.68
N SER A 230 -0.13 -17.97 -14.12
CA SER A 230 0.36 -18.03 -12.74
C SER A 230 1.74 -17.40 -12.52
N HIS A 231 2.41 -16.92 -13.59
CA HIS A 231 3.73 -16.31 -13.48
C HIS A 231 3.63 -14.78 -13.58
N MET A 232 3.97 -14.10 -12.50
CA MET A 232 4.27 -12.68 -12.55
C MET A 232 5.79 -12.52 -12.59
N ARG A 233 6.34 -12.21 -13.77
CA ARG A 233 7.79 -12.07 -13.98
C ARG A 233 8.32 -10.75 -13.41
N ALA A 234 8.30 -10.64 -12.10
CA ALA A 234 8.81 -9.51 -11.35
C ALA A 234 9.16 -9.96 -9.93
N TRP A 235 10.12 -9.29 -9.31
CA TRP A 235 10.49 -9.55 -7.92
C TRP A 235 9.37 -9.09 -6.97
N GLY A 236 9.20 -9.80 -5.85
CA GLY A 236 8.13 -9.51 -4.88
C GLY A 236 8.07 -8.05 -4.43
N GLU A 237 9.21 -7.40 -4.23
CA GLU A 237 9.28 -5.96 -3.91
C GLU A 237 8.60 -5.10 -4.98
N GLN A 238 8.92 -5.30 -6.27
CA GLN A 238 8.37 -4.54 -7.38
C GLN A 238 6.86 -4.75 -7.51
N VAL A 239 6.42 -6.01 -7.37
CA VAL A 239 5.00 -6.36 -7.43
C VAL A 239 4.22 -5.69 -6.31
N LEU A 240 4.75 -5.71 -5.08
CA LEU A 240 4.11 -5.09 -3.93
C LEU A 240 3.99 -3.57 -4.09
N VAL A 241 5.03 -2.88 -4.57
CA VAL A 241 4.96 -1.44 -4.89
C VAL A 241 3.89 -1.17 -5.95
N ALA A 242 3.87 -1.93 -7.04
CA ALA A 242 2.88 -1.79 -8.09
C ALA A 242 1.45 -2.04 -7.58
N LEU A 243 1.25 -3.02 -6.70
CA LEU A 243 -0.05 -3.32 -6.09
C LEU A 243 -0.54 -2.19 -5.18
N VAL A 244 0.34 -1.56 -4.41
CA VAL A 244 -0.01 -0.37 -3.61
C VAL A 244 -0.48 0.76 -4.51
N LEU A 245 0.34 1.14 -5.50
CA LEU A 245 0.02 2.23 -6.43
C LEU A 245 -1.28 1.95 -7.19
N LYS A 246 -1.47 0.72 -7.65
CA LYS A 246 -2.72 0.29 -8.30
C LYS A 246 -3.91 0.36 -7.35
N THR A 247 -3.79 -0.10 -6.12
CA THR A 247 -4.87 -0.07 -5.13
C THR A 247 -5.32 1.36 -4.85
N VAL A 248 -4.37 2.27 -4.61
CA VAL A 248 -4.65 3.70 -4.38
C VAL A 248 -5.34 4.31 -5.60
N ALA A 249 -4.78 4.12 -6.80
CA ALA A 249 -5.34 4.67 -8.04
C ALA A 249 -6.75 4.12 -8.34
N ASP A 250 -6.98 2.81 -8.20
CA ASP A 250 -8.27 2.19 -8.45
C ASP A 250 -9.34 2.71 -7.47
N LYS A 251 -8.98 2.92 -6.20
CA LYS A 251 -9.91 3.50 -5.22
C LYS A 251 -10.23 4.96 -5.53
N LEU A 252 -9.24 5.76 -5.89
CA LEU A 252 -9.45 7.14 -6.33
C LEU A 252 -10.36 7.19 -7.56
N ASN A 253 -10.11 6.34 -8.56
CA ASN A 253 -10.94 6.21 -9.76
C ASN A 253 -12.38 5.80 -9.42
N CYS A 254 -12.57 4.85 -8.50
CA CYS A 254 -13.89 4.43 -8.02
C CYS A 254 -14.64 5.59 -7.36
N LEU A 255 -14.00 6.30 -6.42
CA LEU A 255 -14.61 7.43 -5.72
C LEU A 255 -14.87 8.63 -6.66
N MET A 256 -13.99 8.85 -7.64
CA MET A 256 -14.18 9.84 -8.70
C MET A 256 -15.40 9.51 -9.55
N GLY A 257 -15.55 8.25 -9.99
CA GLY A 257 -16.73 7.80 -10.72
C GLY A 257 -18.02 8.07 -9.93
N LEU A 258 -18.05 7.70 -8.65
CA LEU A 258 -19.20 7.95 -7.78
C LEU A 258 -19.52 9.45 -7.62
N ALA A 259 -18.50 10.32 -7.58
CA ALA A 259 -18.68 11.77 -7.48
C ALA A 259 -19.19 12.39 -8.78
N LEU A 260 -18.65 11.96 -9.93
CA LEU A 260 -19.06 12.43 -11.25
C LEU A 260 -20.48 11.95 -11.58
N ASP A 261 -20.83 10.71 -11.26
CA ASP A 261 -22.18 10.18 -11.46
C ASP A 261 -23.21 10.96 -10.63
N ALA A 262 -22.89 11.24 -9.36
CA ALA A 262 -23.76 12.02 -8.48
C ALA A 262 -24.01 13.47 -8.96
N SER A 263 -23.10 14.02 -9.77
CA SER A 263 -23.21 15.36 -10.35
C SER A 263 -23.68 15.36 -11.81
N GLY A 264 -24.01 14.19 -12.39
CA GLY A 264 -24.41 14.08 -13.79
C GLY A 264 -23.26 14.29 -14.79
N ARG A 265 -22.01 14.15 -14.35
CA ARG A 265 -20.78 14.42 -15.11
C ARG A 265 -20.02 13.16 -15.51
N GLY A 266 -20.69 12.01 -15.59
CA GLY A 266 -20.07 10.70 -15.89
C GLY A 266 -19.25 10.66 -17.20
N ALA A 267 -19.57 11.51 -18.19
CA ALA A 267 -18.80 11.61 -19.43
C ALA A 267 -17.32 12.03 -19.22
N LEU A 268 -17.01 12.70 -18.11
CA LEU A 268 -15.64 13.14 -17.77
C LEU A 268 -14.79 12.00 -17.18
N LEU A 269 -15.39 10.87 -16.79
CA LEU A 269 -14.70 9.81 -16.04
C LEU A 269 -13.53 9.22 -16.82
N ALA A 270 -13.75 8.81 -18.08
CA ALA A 270 -12.71 8.15 -18.88
C ALA A 270 -11.43 8.99 -19.04
N PRO A 271 -11.48 10.27 -19.48
CA PRO A 271 -10.27 11.07 -19.62
C PRO A 271 -9.62 11.42 -18.28
N LEU A 272 -10.38 11.59 -17.19
CA LEU A 272 -9.81 11.84 -15.86
C LEU A 272 -9.14 10.59 -15.28
N THR A 273 -9.73 9.40 -15.47
CA THR A 273 -9.11 8.12 -15.09
C THR A 273 -7.80 7.88 -15.85
N ALA A 274 -7.72 8.27 -17.13
CA ALA A 274 -6.48 8.21 -17.87
C ALA A 274 -5.37 9.05 -17.21
N SER A 275 -5.69 10.28 -16.75
CA SER A 275 -4.74 11.12 -16.02
C SER A 275 -4.34 10.54 -14.65
N VAL A 276 -5.28 9.98 -13.86
CA VAL A 276 -4.94 9.33 -12.58
C VAL A 276 -4.00 8.14 -12.79
N ASN A 277 -4.24 7.35 -13.85
CA ASN A 277 -3.36 6.24 -14.20
C ASN A 277 -1.99 6.72 -14.70
N ALA A 278 -1.91 7.83 -15.44
CA ALA A 278 -0.65 8.44 -15.83
C ALA A 278 0.16 8.91 -14.61
N LEU A 279 -0.49 9.52 -13.61
CA LEU A 279 0.15 9.88 -12.34
C LEU A 279 0.68 8.64 -11.60
N ARG A 280 -0.13 7.57 -11.52
CA ARG A 280 0.29 6.29 -10.93
C ARG A 280 1.56 5.75 -11.61
N ASP A 281 1.59 5.75 -12.94
CA ASP A 281 2.71 5.22 -13.71
C ASP A 281 3.96 6.10 -13.55
N GLN A 282 3.80 7.43 -13.49
CA GLN A 282 4.89 8.35 -13.18
C GLN A 282 5.47 8.12 -11.78
N MET A 283 4.63 7.86 -10.78
CA MET A 283 5.09 7.50 -9.44
C MET A 283 5.83 6.15 -9.43
N ALA A 284 5.41 5.20 -10.27
CA ALA A 284 6.10 3.93 -10.44
C ALA A 284 7.48 4.11 -11.09
N ASP A 285 7.61 4.99 -12.08
CA ASP A 285 8.89 5.33 -12.71
C ASP A 285 9.88 5.96 -11.71
N GLY A 286 9.36 6.69 -10.70
CA GLY A 286 10.15 7.24 -9.60
C GLY A 286 10.58 6.21 -8.54
N ALA A 287 10.00 5.01 -8.53
CA ALA A 287 10.31 3.94 -7.56
C ALA A 287 11.58 3.15 -7.95
N LEU A 288 12.69 3.89 -8.09
CA LEU A 288 14.00 3.38 -8.48
C LEU A 288 14.70 2.67 -7.31
N VAL A 289 15.61 1.77 -7.64
CA VAL A 289 16.51 1.15 -6.66
C VAL A 289 17.51 2.20 -6.21
N ASP A 290 17.56 2.44 -4.91
CA ASP A 290 18.54 3.35 -4.32
C ASP A 290 19.96 2.76 -4.42
N ASN A 291 20.94 3.59 -4.73
CA ASN A 291 22.31 3.14 -4.95
C ASN A 291 23.08 2.83 -3.66
N VAL A 292 22.63 3.33 -2.50
CA VAL A 292 23.23 3.06 -1.19
C VAL A 292 22.53 1.89 -0.51
N ASP A 293 21.20 1.96 -0.41
CA ASP A 293 20.38 0.95 0.25
C ASP A 293 20.18 -0.31 -0.60
N GLN A 294 20.43 -0.23 -1.92
CA GLN A 294 20.25 -1.33 -2.89
C GLN A 294 18.82 -1.92 -2.89
N SER A 295 17.84 -1.11 -2.50
CA SER A 295 16.42 -1.47 -2.48
C SER A 295 15.52 -0.28 -2.87
N ARG A 296 14.21 -0.51 -2.99
CA ARG A 296 13.22 0.57 -3.20
C ARG A 296 12.70 1.19 -1.91
N THR A 297 13.24 0.79 -0.76
CA THR A 297 12.78 1.26 0.56
C THR A 297 12.80 2.78 0.70
N PRO A 298 13.85 3.52 0.26
CA PRO A 298 13.84 4.97 0.29
C PRO A 298 12.69 5.59 -0.52
N ALA A 299 12.48 5.12 -1.76
CA ALA A 299 11.40 5.60 -2.61
C ALA A 299 10.01 5.34 -2.01
N VAL A 300 9.80 4.16 -1.41
CA VAL A 300 8.55 3.82 -0.70
C VAL A 300 8.34 4.74 0.50
N ASN A 301 9.37 5.02 1.30
CA ASN A 301 9.26 5.95 2.42
C ASN A 301 8.89 7.37 1.96
N THR A 302 9.52 7.86 0.88
CA THR A 302 9.16 9.16 0.29
C THR A 302 7.71 9.18 -0.19
N GLY A 303 7.26 8.12 -0.88
CA GLY A 303 5.88 7.99 -1.32
C GLY A 303 4.87 8.01 -0.17
N ILE A 304 5.16 7.28 0.92
CA ILE A 304 4.34 7.29 2.14
C ILE A 304 4.27 8.69 2.73
N ALA A 305 5.41 9.36 2.91
CA ALA A 305 5.47 10.69 3.50
C ALA A 305 4.68 11.73 2.69
N LEU A 306 4.86 11.74 1.36
CA LEU A 306 4.15 12.66 0.46
C LEU A 306 2.65 12.40 0.45
N TRP A 307 2.24 11.12 0.38
CA TRP A 307 0.84 10.74 0.38
C TRP A 307 0.16 11.09 1.71
N SER A 308 0.75 10.68 2.84
CA SER A 308 0.19 10.98 4.16
C SER A 308 0.06 12.47 4.39
N ARG A 309 1.08 13.25 4.02
CA ARG A 309 1.05 14.71 4.08
C ARG A 309 -0.12 15.28 3.28
N ALA A 310 -0.27 14.84 2.02
CA ALA A 310 -1.36 15.30 1.17
C ALA A 310 -2.73 14.98 1.79
N MET A 311 -2.89 13.78 2.34
CA MET A 311 -4.13 13.35 2.96
C MET A 311 -4.44 14.07 4.27
N SER A 312 -3.47 14.31 5.15
CA SER A 312 -3.67 15.05 6.40
C SER A 312 -4.03 16.51 6.13
N VAL A 313 -3.34 17.17 5.20
CA VAL A 313 -3.67 18.54 4.78
C VAL A 313 -5.06 18.58 4.16
N PHE A 314 -5.37 17.62 3.29
CA PHE A 314 -6.69 17.52 2.64
C PHE A 314 -7.83 17.36 3.63
N ARG A 315 -7.68 16.46 4.61
CA ARG A 315 -8.74 16.09 5.56
C ARG A 315 -8.88 17.06 6.72
N GLY A 316 -7.78 17.68 7.14
CA GLY A 316 -7.72 18.38 8.42
C GLY A 316 -7.06 19.74 8.38
N GLY A 317 -6.50 20.18 7.25
CA GLY A 317 -5.80 21.46 7.13
C GLY A 317 -4.55 21.54 8.01
N GLN A 318 -3.89 20.41 8.27
CA GLN A 318 -2.75 20.29 9.17
C GLN A 318 -1.86 19.11 8.78
N LEU A 319 -0.63 19.06 9.30
CA LEU A 319 0.23 17.88 9.14
C LEU A 319 -0.23 16.74 10.06
N GLN A 320 0.14 15.52 9.70
CA GLN A 320 0.00 14.34 10.55
C GLN A 320 0.70 14.53 11.90
N HIS A 321 0.07 14.02 12.96
CA HIS A 321 0.67 14.07 14.30
C HIS A 321 1.90 13.16 14.41
N ASP A 322 1.81 11.97 13.81
CA ASP A 322 2.93 11.04 13.65
C ASP A 322 3.44 11.09 12.21
N PRO A 323 4.64 11.65 11.96
CA PRO A 323 5.26 11.70 10.63
C PRO A 323 5.41 10.34 9.95
N ALA A 324 5.45 9.24 10.71
CA ALA A 324 5.60 7.90 10.17
C ALA A 324 4.26 7.23 9.82
N ALA A 325 3.13 7.76 10.28
CA ALA A 325 1.82 7.17 10.06
C ALA A 325 1.37 7.30 8.59
N TYR A 326 0.68 6.27 8.11
CA TYR A 326 0.05 6.25 6.81
C TYR A 326 -1.41 6.67 6.90
N GLU A 327 -1.86 7.52 5.97
CA GLU A 327 -3.25 7.96 5.85
C GLU A 327 -3.98 7.19 4.72
N PRO A 328 -4.71 6.10 5.03
CA PRO A 328 -5.36 5.28 4.01
C PRO A 328 -6.55 6.01 3.38
N ILE A 329 -6.89 5.70 2.13
CA ILE A 329 -8.12 6.18 1.48
C ILE A 329 -9.34 5.65 2.24
N SER A 330 -9.40 4.33 2.43
CA SER A 330 -10.45 3.63 3.17
C SER A 330 -9.97 2.22 3.55
N PRO A 331 -10.34 1.67 4.71
CA PRO A 331 -10.01 0.28 5.07
C PRO A 331 -10.88 -0.78 4.35
N ASN A 332 -11.80 -0.33 3.46
CA ASN A 332 -12.68 -1.18 2.68
C ASN A 332 -12.07 -1.55 1.32
N THR A 333 -12.40 -2.74 0.85
CA THR A 333 -12.09 -3.16 -0.53
C THR A 333 -12.83 -2.27 -1.54
N ILE A 334 -12.29 -2.16 -2.76
CA ILE A 334 -12.87 -1.33 -3.83
C ILE A 334 -14.36 -1.64 -4.05
N GLY A 335 -14.74 -2.93 -4.04
CA GLY A 335 -16.14 -3.36 -4.24
C GLY A 335 -17.11 -2.90 -3.16
N LEU A 336 -16.64 -2.47 -1.99
CA LEU A 336 -17.46 -1.96 -0.88
C LEU A 336 -17.52 -0.43 -0.82
N LEU A 337 -16.73 0.29 -1.63
CA LEU A 337 -16.66 1.75 -1.59
C LEU A 337 -17.96 2.43 -2.01
N ALA A 338 -18.72 1.84 -2.94
CA ALA A 338 -20.00 2.40 -3.38
C ALA A 338 -21.02 2.55 -2.23
N THR A 339 -20.94 1.66 -1.24
CA THR A 339 -21.81 1.64 -0.06
C THR A 339 -21.21 2.31 1.18
N ASP A 340 -19.94 2.71 1.13
CA ASP A 340 -19.24 3.35 2.25
C ASP A 340 -19.57 4.84 2.32
N GLN A 341 -20.48 5.21 3.23
CA GLN A 341 -20.90 6.60 3.41
C GLN A 341 -19.75 7.50 3.87
N ASN A 342 -18.81 6.99 4.67
CA ASN A 342 -17.67 7.77 5.14
C ASN A 342 -16.71 8.05 3.99
N ALA A 343 -16.43 7.05 3.14
CA ALA A 343 -15.63 7.24 1.94
C ALA A 343 -16.28 8.25 0.98
N ARG A 344 -17.61 8.24 0.82
CA ARG A 344 -18.31 9.24 0.00
C ARG A 344 -18.27 10.65 0.61
N ALA A 345 -18.49 10.77 1.92
CA ALA A 345 -18.45 12.05 2.63
C ALA A 345 -17.03 12.64 2.76
N SER A 346 -16.00 11.83 2.52
CA SER A 346 -14.59 12.26 2.57
C SER A 346 -14.20 13.19 1.43
N ARG A 347 -15.02 13.31 0.37
CA ARG A 347 -14.74 14.07 -0.86
C ARG A 347 -13.47 13.64 -1.61
N LEU A 348 -12.91 12.46 -1.32
CA LEU A 348 -11.73 11.94 -2.02
C LEU A 348 -11.94 11.70 -3.53
N GLY A 349 -13.19 11.58 -3.98
CA GLY A 349 -13.50 11.60 -5.42
C GLY A 349 -13.18 12.95 -6.08
N HIS A 350 -13.34 14.07 -5.39
CA HIS A 350 -12.95 15.39 -5.89
C HIS A 350 -11.44 15.60 -5.81
N LEU A 351 -10.78 15.07 -4.76
CA LEU A 351 -9.32 15.00 -4.71
C LEU A 351 -8.74 14.28 -5.94
N ALA A 352 -9.33 13.15 -6.33
CA ALA A 352 -8.92 12.43 -7.54
C ALA A 352 -9.05 13.27 -8.82
N ILE A 353 -10.11 14.08 -8.94
CA ILE A 353 -10.29 15.03 -10.06
C ILE A 353 -9.16 16.08 -10.06
N VAL A 354 -8.82 16.63 -8.89
CA VAL A 354 -7.70 17.59 -8.78
C VAL A 354 -6.38 16.96 -9.21
N LEU A 355 -6.07 15.77 -8.71
CA LEU A 355 -4.85 15.05 -9.08
C LEU A 355 -4.80 14.77 -10.58
N ALA A 356 -5.93 14.41 -11.19
CA ALA A 356 -6.06 14.21 -12.64
C ALA A 356 -5.80 15.49 -13.45
N LEU A 357 -6.30 16.64 -13.00
CA LEU A 357 -6.10 17.94 -13.66
C LEU A 357 -4.66 18.46 -13.49
N LEU A 358 -4.08 18.30 -12.30
CA LEU A 358 -2.68 18.63 -12.02
C LEU A 358 -1.72 17.80 -12.88
N GLU A 359 -1.98 16.49 -13.00
CA GLU A 359 -1.18 15.61 -13.86
C GLU A 359 -1.35 15.94 -15.34
N TYR A 360 -2.56 16.32 -15.77
CA TYR A 360 -2.78 16.73 -17.15
C TYR A 360 -1.95 17.97 -17.54
N GLY A 361 -1.95 19.02 -16.71
CA GLY A 361 -1.12 20.19 -17.00
C GLY A 361 0.38 19.90 -16.91
N ARG A 362 0.80 18.98 -16.02
CA ARG A 362 2.19 18.52 -15.97
C ARG A 362 2.60 17.78 -17.25
N SER A 363 1.80 16.80 -17.67
CA SER A 363 2.07 15.99 -18.88
C SER A 363 1.98 16.79 -20.17
N THR A 364 1.24 17.90 -20.18
CA THR A 364 1.16 18.85 -21.31
C THR A 364 2.11 20.04 -21.20
N ALA A 365 3.08 19.99 -20.27
CA ALA A 365 4.11 21.01 -20.06
C ALA A 365 3.57 22.44 -19.81
N GLN A 366 2.40 22.55 -19.17
CA GLN A 366 1.87 23.83 -18.70
C GLN A 366 2.55 24.26 -17.40
N TRP A 367 2.89 23.28 -16.55
CA TRP A 367 3.63 23.48 -15.30
C TRP A 367 4.48 22.25 -14.95
N SER A 368 5.42 22.43 -14.05
CA SER A 368 6.09 21.34 -13.34
C SER A 368 5.55 21.21 -11.92
N LEU A 369 5.54 19.98 -11.40
CA LEU A 369 5.24 19.66 -10.01
C LEU A 369 6.49 19.08 -9.36
N ALA A 370 6.81 19.54 -8.16
CA ALA A 370 7.89 19.03 -7.33
C ALA A 370 7.38 18.72 -5.92
N SER A 371 8.15 17.93 -5.18
CA SER A 371 7.93 17.73 -3.74
C SER A 371 7.92 19.08 -3.00
N PRO A 372 7.27 19.16 -1.83
CA PRO A 372 7.35 20.33 -0.96
C PRO A 372 8.81 20.75 -0.73
N ALA A 373 9.06 22.05 -0.64
CA ALA A 373 10.41 22.59 -0.48
C ALA A 373 11.07 22.18 0.85
N ASN A 374 10.27 21.91 1.87
CA ASN A 374 10.67 21.40 3.18
C ASN A 374 9.48 20.68 3.84
N ASP A 375 9.66 20.21 5.06
CA ASP A 375 8.65 19.47 5.82
C ASP A 375 7.65 20.38 6.57
N ASP A 376 7.85 21.69 6.59
CA ASP A 376 6.97 22.64 7.27
C ASP A 376 5.62 22.74 6.56
N LEU A 377 4.54 22.98 7.30
CA LEU A 377 3.18 23.09 6.73
C LEU A 377 3.11 24.14 5.61
N SER A 378 3.91 25.21 5.70
CA SER A 378 3.93 26.30 4.72
C SER A 378 4.44 25.93 3.32
N ALA A 379 5.16 24.82 3.20
CA ALA A 379 5.59 24.30 1.90
C ALA A 379 4.44 23.62 1.11
N GLY A 380 3.25 23.49 1.69
CA GLY A 380 2.11 22.83 1.04
C GLY A 380 2.33 21.34 0.80
N VAL A 381 1.49 20.70 0.00
CA VAL A 381 1.59 19.28 -0.34
C VAL A 381 2.47 19.01 -1.56
N ALA A 382 2.70 20.05 -2.37
CA ALA A 382 3.58 20.04 -3.53
C ALA A 382 4.01 21.49 -3.85
N SER A 383 5.00 21.63 -4.72
CA SER A 383 5.35 22.90 -5.34
C SER A 383 5.00 22.89 -6.82
N LEU A 384 4.28 23.90 -7.28
CA LEU A 384 3.90 24.08 -8.68
C LEU A 384 4.65 25.27 -9.27
N GLN A 385 5.23 25.09 -10.45
CA GLN A 385 5.88 26.16 -11.20
C GLN A 385 5.40 26.16 -12.64
N ALA A 386 4.86 27.28 -13.12
CA ALA A 386 4.43 27.42 -14.51
C ALA A 386 5.64 27.31 -15.46
N CYS A 387 5.46 26.65 -16.60
CA CYS A 387 6.50 26.50 -17.62
C CYS A 387 6.65 27.78 -18.49
N ARG A 388 6.82 28.93 -17.84
CA ARG A 388 7.13 30.21 -18.46
C ARG A 388 8.33 30.84 -17.75
N ASP A 389 9.15 31.57 -18.50
CA ASP A 389 10.37 32.18 -17.96
C ASP A 389 10.07 33.08 -16.76
N GLY A 390 10.82 32.87 -15.67
CA GLY A 390 10.72 33.67 -14.44
C GLY A 390 9.49 33.39 -13.57
N ALA A 391 8.67 32.36 -13.88
CA ALA A 391 7.57 31.99 -13.00
C ALA A 391 8.07 31.51 -11.63
N PRO A 392 7.59 32.09 -10.51
CA PRO A 392 7.96 31.62 -9.19
C PRO A 392 7.31 30.26 -8.90
N ALA A 393 8.00 29.44 -8.11
CA ALA A 393 7.42 28.22 -7.56
C ALA A 393 6.41 28.58 -6.45
N ARG A 394 5.27 27.87 -6.44
CA ARG A 394 4.13 28.15 -5.57
C ARG A 394 3.84 26.93 -4.69
N PRO A 395 3.69 27.09 -3.36
CA PRO A 395 3.20 25.99 -2.53
C PRO A 395 1.73 25.71 -2.86
N VAL A 396 1.41 24.44 -3.08
CA VAL A 396 0.06 23.95 -3.39
C VAL A 396 -0.55 23.35 -2.14
N PHE A 397 -1.78 23.75 -1.81
CA PHE A 397 -2.59 23.17 -0.75
C PHE A 397 -3.83 22.55 -1.37
N LEU A 398 -4.08 21.28 -1.05
CA LEU A 398 -5.30 20.58 -1.44
C LEU A 398 -6.17 20.48 -0.20
N VAL A 399 -7.40 20.98 -0.25
CA VAL A 399 -8.30 21.00 0.91
C VAL A 399 -9.67 20.44 0.57
N LYS A 400 -10.26 19.74 1.53
CA LYS A 400 -11.60 19.18 1.41
C LYS A 400 -12.67 20.27 1.31
N SER A 401 -12.58 21.32 2.13
CA SER A 401 -13.56 22.40 2.21
C SER A 401 -12.92 23.69 2.76
N ALA A 402 -13.75 24.73 2.89
CA ALA A 402 -13.36 26.02 3.47
C ALA A 402 -12.83 25.89 4.91
N SER A 403 -13.32 24.93 5.70
CA SER A 403 -12.90 24.74 7.09
C SER A 403 -11.40 24.43 7.21
N GLU A 404 -10.89 23.54 6.36
CA GLU A 404 -9.47 23.17 6.34
C GLU A 404 -8.60 24.34 5.87
N ALA A 405 -9.07 25.13 4.89
CA ALA A 405 -8.39 26.35 4.47
C ALA A 405 -8.33 27.41 5.58
N ILE A 406 -9.43 27.62 6.32
CA ILE A 406 -9.46 28.55 7.45
C ILE A 406 -8.46 28.12 8.52
N ARG A 407 -8.34 26.81 8.79
CA ARG A 407 -7.33 26.31 9.74
C ARG A 407 -5.91 26.57 9.24
N LEU A 408 -5.60 26.23 7.98
CA LEU A 408 -4.31 26.53 7.38
C LEU A 408 -3.96 28.03 7.50
N GLN A 409 -4.95 28.90 7.28
CA GLN A 409 -4.77 30.35 7.45
C GLN A 409 -4.55 30.74 8.91
N ALA A 410 -5.25 30.13 9.86
CA ALA A 410 -5.07 30.37 11.30
C ALA A 410 -3.70 29.91 11.82
N ASP A 411 -3.13 28.88 11.18
CA ASP A 411 -1.79 28.35 11.47
C ASP A 411 -0.68 29.04 10.64
N ASP A 412 -1.00 30.18 10.00
CA ASP A 412 -0.09 30.98 9.16
C ASP A 412 0.58 30.19 8.01
N ALA A 413 -0.01 29.07 7.58
CA ALA A 413 0.58 28.16 6.58
C ALA A 413 0.84 28.85 5.23
N TYR A 414 -0.03 29.76 4.81
CA TYR A 414 0.16 30.53 3.60
C TYR A 414 -0.09 32.02 3.84
N THR A 415 0.77 32.61 4.68
CA THR A 415 0.87 34.08 4.80
C THR A 415 1.62 34.71 3.61
N ASN A 416 2.35 33.88 2.84
CA ASN A 416 3.00 34.30 1.61
C ASN A 416 1.98 34.39 0.49
N ASP A 417 1.98 35.56 -0.14
CA ASP A 417 1.20 36.02 -1.28
C ASP A 417 1.41 35.22 -2.59
N ASN A 418 1.67 33.92 -2.54
CA ASN A 418 1.92 33.12 -3.74
C ASN A 418 1.41 31.68 -3.64
N ALA A 419 0.72 31.34 -2.54
CA ALA A 419 0.15 30.01 -2.38
C ALA A 419 -1.04 29.77 -3.32
N LEU A 420 -1.22 28.50 -3.69
CA LEU A 420 -2.35 28.01 -4.44
C LEU A 420 -3.16 27.06 -3.55
N VAL A 421 -4.40 27.44 -3.23
CA VAL A 421 -5.31 26.65 -2.40
C VAL A 421 -6.44 26.11 -3.26
N ILE A 422 -6.46 24.79 -3.47
CA ILE A 422 -7.45 24.10 -4.31
C ILE A 422 -8.47 23.40 -3.42
N HIS A 423 -9.74 23.81 -3.55
CA HIS A 423 -10.88 23.34 -2.76
C HIS A 423 -11.64 22.26 -3.53
N SER A 424 -11.98 21.18 -2.84
CA SER A 424 -12.87 20.15 -3.38
C SER A 424 -14.33 20.54 -3.44
N ASP A 425 -14.75 21.57 -2.71
CA ASP A 425 -16.11 22.09 -2.72
C ASP A 425 -16.12 23.59 -3.08
N ASP A 426 -17.32 24.15 -3.24
CA ASP A 426 -17.49 25.58 -3.54
C ASP A 426 -17.78 26.45 -2.30
N THR A 427 -17.69 25.88 -1.09
CA THR A 427 -18.08 26.56 0.15
C THR A 427 -17.28 27.85 0.37
N TRP A 428 -15.99 27.86 -0.01
CA TRP A 428 -15.14 29.03 0.10
C TRP A 428 -15.66 30.22 -0.72
N HIS A 429 -15.98 30.04 -1.99
CA HIS A 429 -16.45 31.15 -2.84
C HIS A 429 -17.84 31.61 -2.41
N LEU A 430 -18.74 30.68 -2.05
CA LEU A 430 -20.09 31.03 -1.59
C LEU A 430 -20.08 31.87 -0.31
N THR A 431 -19.11 31.65 0.59
CA THR A 431 -19.09 32.28 1.92
C THR A 431 -18.09 33.42 2.07
N MET A 432 -16.93 33.36 1.43
CA MET A 432 -15.84 34.33 1.61
C MET A 432 -15.72 35.30 0.43
N ALA A 433 -15.94 34.87 -0.82
CA ALA A 433 -15.91 35.79 -1.96
C ALA A 433 -17.09 36.78 -1.92
N SER A 434 -18.26 36.34 -1.43
CA SER A 434 -19.44 37.18 -1.22
C SER A 434 -19.30 38.20 -0.07
N ARG A 435 -18.34 38.01 0.84
CA ARG A 435 -18.01 38.99 1.91
C ARG A 435 -17.12 40.14 1.44
N SER A 436 -16.43 39.98 0.29
CA SER A 436 -15.54 40.99 -0.28
C SER A 436 -16.28 42.14 -0.98
N SER A 437 -17.57 41.99 -1.32
CA SER A 437 -18.32 43.00 -2.09
C SER A 437 -18.80 44.21 -1.27
N ARG A 438 -18.36 44.39 -0.01
CA ARG A 438 -18.81 45.48 0.87
C ARG A 438 -17.65 46.13 1.64
N SER A 439 -16.71 46.76 0.92
CA SER A 439 -16.11 48.04 1.36
C SER A 439 -15.23 48.65 0.25
N PRO A 440 -15.43 49.92 -0.14
CA PRO A 440 -14.43 50.63 -0.94
C PRO A 440 -13.34 51.18 0.00
N SER A 441 -12.14 50.61 -0.02
CA SER A 441 -11.01 51.24 0.66
C SER A 441 -9.68 51.01 -0.05
N SER A 442 -9.38 51.90 -1.00
CA SER A 442 -8.11 52.61 -1.20
C SER A 442 -7.88 52.93 -2.69
N ALA A 443 -7.22 54.06 -2.93
CA ALA A 443 -6.92 54.59 -4.27
C ALA A 443 -6.05 53.60 -5.08
N PRO A 444 -6.10 53.61 -6.43
CA PRO A 444 -5.40 52.64 -7.26
C PRO A 444 -3.89 52.88 -7.17
N GLY A 445 -3.25 52.16 -6.26
CA GLY A 445 -1.81 52.01 -6.14
C GLY A 445 -1.46 50.54 -6.19
N ARG A 446 -0.42 50.18 -6.94
CA ARG A 446 0.15 48.83 -6.99
C ARG A 446 0.67 48.44 -5.58
N THR A 447 -0.18 47.84 -4.75
CA THR A 447 0.30 47.02 -3.64
C THR A 447 0.72 45.69 -4.27
N GLY A 448 2.03 45.49 -4.44
CA GLY A 448 2.63 44.27 -5.02
C GLY A 448 2.50 43.02 -4.15
N SER A 449 1.36 42.89 -3.44
CA SER A 449 0.96 41.78 -2.59
C SER A 449 -0.07 40.97 -3.38
N LEU A 450 0.32 39.76 -3.81
CA LEU A 450 -0.53 38.83 -4.54
C LEU A 450 -1.30 37.99 -3.51
N ALA A 451 -2.55 38.27 -3.17
CA ALA A 451 -3.26 37.39 -2.23
C ALA A 451 -3.21 35.89 -2.67
N PRO A 452 -3.24 34.92 -1.75
CA PRO A 452 -3.28 33.50 -2.12
C PRO A 452 -4.43 33.23 -3.09
N SER A 453 -4.18 32.39 -4.11
CA SER A 453 -5.19 32.04 -5.10
C SER A 453 -6.03 30.88 -4.60
N HIS A 454 -7.36 31.03 -4.66
CA HIS A 454 -8.31 30.00 -4.25
C HIS A 454 -9.07 29.47 -5.48
N VAL A 455 -8.98 28.17 -5.71
CA VAL A 455 -9.60 27.50 -6.87
C VAL A 455 -10.63 26.48 -6.38
N SER A 456 -11.87 26.56 -6.87
CA SER A 456 -12.95 25.61 -6.52
C SER A 456 -13.21 24.62 -7.65
N VAL A 457 -12.97 23.35 -7.34
CA VAL A 457 -13.15 22.26 -8.31
C VAL A 457 -14.62 22.00 -8.57
N GLU A 458 -15.46 22.10 -7.53
CA GLU A 458 -16.91 21.91 -7.67
C GLU A 458 -17.52 23.00 -8.56
N SER A 459 -17.07 24.26 -8.45
CA SER A 459 -17.50 25.35 -9.33
C SER A 459 -17.04 25.12 -10.78
N LEU A 460 -15.78 24.75 -10.99
CA LEU A 460 -15.26 24.44 -12.33
C LEU A 460 -16.01 23.26 -12.98
N LEU A 461 -16.33 22.23 -12.22
CA LEU A 461 -17.14 21.10 -12.68
C LEU A 461 -18.58 21.50 -13.02
N GLN A 462 -19.16 22.47 -12.32
CA GLN A 462 -20.50 22.98 -12.64
C GLN A 462 -20.50 23.88 -13.88
N ALA A 463 -19.47 24.68 -14.07
CA ALA A 463 -19.37 25.63 -15.17
C ALA A 463 -18.95 25.00 -16.52
N SER A 464 -18.15 23.93 -16.49
CA SER A 464 -17.60 23.32 -17.70
C SER A 464 -18.56 22.32 -18.32
N SER A 465 -18.76 22.33 -19.64
CA SER A 465 -19.64 21.39 -20.33
C SER A 465 -18.93 20.06 -20.65
N ASP A 466 -17.64 20.12 -20.94
CA ASP A 466 -16.80 18.98 -21.30
C ASP A 466 -15.41 19.01 -20.61
N ILE A 467 -14.56 18.05 -20.96
CA ILE A 467 -13.23 17.90 -20.36
C ILE A 467 -12.25 18.98 -20.79
N ASP A 468 -12.38 19.51 -22.01
CA ASP A 468 -11.44 20.50 -22.54
C ASP A 468 -11.72 21.86 -21.93
N GLU A 469 -13.00 22.22 -21.77
CA GLU A 469 -13.42 23.38 -20.99
C GLU A 469 -12.97 23.29 -19.53
N LEU A 470 -13.13 22.12 -18.89
CA LEU A 470 -12.69 21.92 -17.50
C LEU A 470 -11.19 22.10 -17.35
N ARG A 471 -10.39 21.54 -18.27
CA ARG A 471 -8.93 21.66 -18.27
C ARG A 471 -8.50 23.11 -18.50
N ALA A 472 -9.11 23.78 -19.46
CA ALA A 472 -8.80 25.18 -19.77
C ALA A 472 -9.16 26.11 -18.61
N ALA A 473 -10.33 25.91 -18.00
CA ALA A 473 -10.77 26.71 -16.85
C ALA A 473 -9.89 26.46 -15.61
N PHE A 474 -9.54 25.20 -15.33
CA PHE A 474 -8.61 24.87 -14.25
C PHE A 474 -7.22 25.48 -14.49
N ALA A 475 -6.68 25.38 -15.70
CA ALA A 475 -5.39 25.97 -16.04
C ALA A 475 -5.41 27.51 -15.90
N ALA A 476 -6.51 28.16 -16.31
CA ALA A 476 -6.66 29.60 -16.16
C ALA A 476 -6.57 30.04 -14.69
N GLU A 477 -7.24 29.33 -13.78
CA GLU A 477 -7.23 29.62 -12.34
C GLU A 477 -5.87 29.34 -11.66
N VAL A 478 -5.21 28.25 -12.05
CA VAL A 478 -3.93 27.82 -11.44
C VAL A 478 -2.74 28.65 -11.92
N MET A 479 -2.83 29.28 -13.09
CA MET A 479 -1.76 30.08 -13.70
C MET A 479 -1.81 31.59 -13.38
N LEU A 480 -2.86 32.05 -12.66
CA LEU A 480 -2.92 33.40 -12.08
C LEU A 480 -1.76 33.61 -11.11
#